data_AF-A0A951CF37-F1
#
_entry.id   AF-A0A951CF37-F1
#
_cell.length_a   1.000
_cell.length_b   1.000
_cell.length_c   1.000
_cell.angle_alpha   90.00
_cell.angle_beta   90.00
_cell.angle_gamma   90.00
#
_symmetry.space_group_name_H-M   'P 1'
#
loop_
_entity.id
_entity.type
_entity.pdbx_description
1 polymer ?
#
loop_
_entity_poly.entity_id
_entity_poly.type
_entity_poly.pdbx_seq_one_letter_code
_entity_poly.pdbx_strand_id
1 'polypeptide(L)'
;MAEAVIFVGLQGSGKTTYFTKHFADTHAHASRDVQQTPEREEAFVRESLCSGRSFVLDDTNATRAVRAQYIRAAKAAGFYVIAYFFDTPVRTAIGRNNHRKDKKPIPVPAILRTAKRLEPPSLEEGIDEIRTIAAEIKDPTES
;
A
#
# COMPACT_ATOMS: atom_id res chain seq x y z
N MET A 1 16.94 5.11 -11.80
CA MET A 1 17.09 4.12 -10.72
C MET A 1 15.75 3.42 -10.57
N ALA A 2 15.71 2.11 -10.30
CA ALA A 2 14.45 1.40 -10.13
C ALA A 2 13.86 1.66 -8.73
N GLU A 3 12.55 1.77 -8.65
CA GLU A 3 11.83 2.15 -7.42
C GLU A 3 10.95 0.99 -6.92
N ALA A 4 11.05 0.72 -5.62
CA ALA A 4 10.19 -0.22 -4.91
C ALA A 4 9.30 0.58 -3.97
N VAL A 5 8.07 0.83 -4.41
CA VAL A 5 7.11 1.64 -3.67
C VAL A 5 6.24 0.73 -2.80
N ILE A 6 6.14 1.03 -1.51
CA ILE A 6 5.35 0.24 -0.55
C ILE A 6 4.23 1.14 -0.02
N PHE A 7 2.99 0.81 -0.34
CA PHE A 7 1.86 1.51 0.26
C PHE A 7 1.56 0.94 1.64
N VAL A 8 1.35 1.81 2.62
CA VAL A 8 1.08 1.47 4.02
C VAL A 8 -0.19 2.16 4.45
N GLY A 9 -1.22 1.42 4.85
CA GLY A 9 -2.45 2.02 5.37
C GLY A 9 -3.67 1.12 5.30
N LEU A 10 -4.76 1.57 5.92
CA LEU A 10 -6.01 0.81 6.08
C LEU A 10 -6.70 0.48 4.76
N GLN A 11 -7.46 -0.61 4.72
CA GLN A 11 -8.40 -0.82 3.62
C GLN A 11 -9.39 0.35 3.56
N GLY A 12 -9.69 0.85 2.35
CA GLY A 12 -10.50 2.07 2.19
C GLY A 12 -9.74 3.39 2.34
N SER A 13 -8.41 3.36 2.53
CA SER A 13 -7.59 4.58 2.62
C SER A 13 -7.33 5.29 1.27
N GLY A 14 -7.71 4.70 0.14
CA GLY A 14 -7.53 5.28 -1.19
C GLY A 14 -6.25 4.88 -1.93
N LYS A 15 -5.48 3.92 -1.39
CA LYS A 15 -4.24 3.40 -2.00
C LYS A 15 -4.37 3.04 -3.48
N THR A 16 -5.29 2.15 -3.86
CA THR A 16 -5.45 1.74 -5.26
C THR A 16 -5.84 2.90 -6.17
N THR A 17 -6.67 3.83 -5.70
CA THR A 17 -6.98 5.05 -6.46
C THR A 17 -5.73 5.92 -6.64
N TYR A 18 -4.88 6.02 -5.62
CA TYR A 18 -3.61 6.73 -5.70
C TYR A 18 -2.65 6.04 -6.69
N PHE A 19 -2.58 4.70 -6.67
CA PHE A 19 -1.84 3.92 -7.67
C PHE A 19 -2.27 4.28 -9.09
N THR A 20 -3.57 4.18 -9.38
CA THR A 20 -4.11 4.44 -10.72
C THR A 20 -3.77 5.85 -11.21
N LYS A 21 -3.79 6.85 -10.32
CA LYS A 21 -3.56 8.26 -10.68
C LYS A 21 -2.09 8.63 -10.84
N HIS A 22 -1.19 8.00 -10.10
CA HIS A 22 0.19 8.46 -9.98
C HIS A 22 1.24 7.46 -10.49
N PHE A 23 0.88 6.18 -10.61
CA PHE A 23 1.85 5.10 -10.85
C PHE A 23 1.48 4.16 -11.99
N ALA A 24 0.24 4.16 -12.47
CA ALA A 24 -0.22 3.21 -13.50
C ALA A 24 0.64 3.23 -14.78
N ASP A 25 1.14 4.40 -15.18
CA ASP A 25 1.94 4.56 -16.40
C ASP A 25 3.43 4.24 -16.21
N THR A 26 3.91 4.14 -14.96
CA THR A 26 5.35 4.09 -14.66
C THR A 26 5.77 2.86 -13.85
N HIS A 27 4.87 2.26 -13.09
CA HIS A 27 5.16 1.18 -12.16
C HIS A 27 4.26 -0.03 -12.40
N ALA A 28 4.84 -1.21 -12.20
CA ALA A 28 4.07 -2.44 -12.13
C ALA A 28 3.15 -2.45 -10.89
N HIS A 29 1.92 -2.98 -11.04
CA HIS A 29 0.95 -3.11 -9.94
C HIS A 29 1.06 -4.48 -9.28
N ALA A 30 1.63 -4.54 -8.08
CA ALA A 30 1.64 -5.73 -7.25
C ALA A 30 0.58 -5.58 -6.15
N SER A 31 -0.45 -6.42 -6.17
CA SER A 31 -1.49 -6.46 -5.14
C SER A 31 -2.19 -7.81 -5.11
N ARG A 32 -2.70 -8.22 -3.94
CA ARG A 32 -3.48 -9.46 -3.83
C ARG A 32 -4.73 -9.45 -4.71
N ASP A 33 -5.25 -8.26 -5.01
CA ASP A 33 -6.40 -8.08 -5.87
C ASP A 33 -6.10 -8.39 -7.36
N VAL A 34 -4.87 -8.17 -7.82
CA VAL A 34 -4.43 -8.44 -9.20
C VAL A 34 -3.88 -9.85 -9.33
N GLN A 35 -3.00 -10.26 -8.42
CA GLN A 35 -2.33 -11.57 -8.48
C GLN A 35 -3.12 -12.71 -7.82
N GLN A 36 -4.22 -12.42 -7.12
CA GLN A 36 -5.18 -13.35 -6.51
C GLN A 36 -4.66 -14.17 -5.32
N THR A 37 -3.39 -14.61 -5.35
CA THR A 37 -2.79 -15.41 -4.26
C THR A 37 -1.48 -14.78 -3.79
N PRO A 38 -1.09 -14.98 -2.51
CA PRO A 38 0.19 -14.49 -1.98
C PRO A 38 1.39 -14.98 -2.79
N GLU A 39 1.38 -16.25 -3.20
CA GLU A 39 2.49 -16.86 -3.93
C GLU A 39 2.68 -16.22 -5.31
N ARG A 40 1.57 -15.84 -5.98
CA ARG A 40 1.61 -15.15 -7.26
C ARG A 40 2.08 -13.71 -7.12
N GLU A 41 1.69 -13.02 -6.05
CA GLU A 41 2.20 -11.69 -5.75
C GLU A 41 3.70 -11.72 -5.46
N GLU A 42 4.16 -12.64 -4.61
CA GLU A 42 5.58 -12.81 -4.31
C GLU A 42 6.39 -13.16 -5.57
N ALA A 43 5.87 -14.04 -6.43
CA ALA A 43 6.50 -14.36 -7.71
C ALA A 43 6.62 -13.12 -8.62
N PHE A 44 5.56 -12.31 -8.70
CA PHE A 44 5.53 -11.09 -9.50
C PHE A 44 6.50 -10.02 -8.98
N VAL A 45 6.58 -9.86 -7.64
CA VAL A 45 7.54 -8.97 -7.00
C VAL A 45 8.96 -9.43 -7.29
N ARG A 46 9.24 -10.73 -7.15
CA ARG A 46 10.56 -11.29 -7.48
C ARG A 46 10.94 -11.06 -8.93
N GLU A 47 10.02 -11.26 -9.87
CA GLU A 47 10.25 -10.96 -11.29
C GLU A 47 10.57 -9.48 -11.52
N SER A 48 9.83 -8.58 -10.87
CA SER A 48 10.06 -7.14 -10.96
C SER A 48 11.45 -6.76 -10.44
N LEU A 49 11.86 -7.35 -9.31
CA LEU A 49 13.19 -7.17 -8.74
C LEU A 49 14.30 -7.67 -9.68
N CYS A 50 14.16 -8.89 -10.22
CA CYS A 50 15.15 -9.47 -11.13
C CYS A 50 15.29 -8.71 -12.45
N SER A 51 14.19 -8.12 -12.94
CA SER A 51 14.16 -7.36 -14.20
C SER A 51 14.50 -5.88 -14.02
N GLY A 52 14.67 -5.39 -12.78
CA GLY A 52 14.89 -3.96 -12.52
C GLY A 52 13.67 -3.09 -12.81
N ARG A 53 12.47 -3.68 -12.87
CA ARG A 53 11.23 -2.96 -13.15
C ARG A 53 10.66 -2.33 -11.88
N SER A 54 10.47 -1.01 -11.89
CA SER A 54 9.81 -0.32 -10.78
C SER A 54 8.40 -0.85 -10.52
N PHE A 55 8.02 -0.99 -9.26
CA PHE A 55 6.73 -1.55 -8.86
C PHE A 55 6.16 -0.90 -7.60
N VAL A 56 4.85 -1.02 -7.44
CA VAL A 56 4.11 -0.60 -6.24
C VAL A 56 3.46 -1.83 -5.60
N LEU A 57 3.75 -2.07 -4.32
CA LEU A 57 2.99 -2.98 -3.45
C LEU A 57 1.75 -2.26 -2.92
N ASP A 58 0.64 -2.37 -3.64
CA ASP A 58 -0.66 -1.77 -3.31
C ASP A 58 -1.49 -2.72 -2.44
N ASP A 59 -0.96 -2.92 -1.25
CA ASP A 59 -1.52 -3.81 -0.25
C ASP A 59 -1.55 -3.06 1.10
N THR A 60 -2.02 -3.66 2.19
CA THR A 60 -2.14 -2.91 3.46
C THR A 60 -0.78 -2.66 4.14
N ASN A 61 0.15 -3.61 4.00
CA ASN A 61 1.51 -3.59 4.55
C ASN A 61 1.62 -3.03 5.99
N ALA A 62 0.67 -3.44 6.84
CA ALA A 62 0.35 -2.74 8.08
C ALA A 62 1.45 -2.81 9.15
N THR A 63 2.18 -3.92 9.25
CA THR A 63 3.23 -4.10 10.27
C THR A 63 4.62 -4.03 9.65
N ARG A 64 5.61 -3.60 10.44
CA ARG A 64 7.04 -3.62 10.10
C ARG A 64 7.48 -5.00 9.65
N ALA A 65 7.00 -6.05 10.33
CA ALA A 65 7.33 -7.43 9.98
C ALA A 65 6.92 -7.83 8.55
N VAL A 66 5.74 -7.37 8.08
CA VAL A 66 5.31 -7.62 6.70
C VAL A 66 6.17 -6.83 5.71
N ARG A 67 6.52 -5.58 6.03
CA ARG A 67 7.35 -4.75 5.14
C ARG A 67 8.79 -5.23 5.03
N ALA A 68 9.35 -5.76 6.12
CA ALA A 68 10.76 -6.13 6.23
C ALA A 68 11.23 -7.09 5.13
N GLN A 69 10.39 -8.04 4.70
CA GLN A 69 10.76 -8.99 3.64
C GLN A 69 10.92 -8.30 2.28
N TYR A 70 10.00 -7.38 1.95
CA TYR A 70 10.01 -6.66 0.69
C TYR A 70 11.13 -5.61 0.66
N ILE A 71 11.31 -4.87 1.76
CA ILE A 71 12.39 -3.89 1.88
C ILE A 71 13.74 -4.58 1.69
N ARG A 72 13.98 -5.69 2.41
CA ARG A 72 15.24 -6.43 2.29
C ARG A 72 15.50 -6.92 0.86
N ALA A 73 14.49 -7.50 0.21
CA ALA A 73 14.62 -7.98 -1.16
C ALA A 73 14.89 -6.83 -2.15
N ALA A 74 14.19 -5.71 -2.01
CA ALA A 74 14.38 -4.52 -2.83
C ALA A 74 15.78 -3.90 -2.67
N LYS A 75 16.24 -3.73 -1.43
CA LYS A 75 17.59 -3.20 -1.15
C LYS A 75 18.68 -4.13 -1.69
N ALA A 76 18.52 -5.46 -1.54
CA ALA A 76 19.45 -6.43 -2.09
C ALA A 76 19.53 -6.38 -3.63
N ALA A 77 18.42 -6.02 -4.30
CA ALA A 77 18.35 -5.80 -5.74
C ALA A 77 18.79 -4.39 -6.19
N GLY A 78 19.20 -3.51 -5.28
CA GLY A 78 19.65 -2.15 -5.59
C GLY A 78 18.54 -1.14 -5.89
N PHE A 79 17.30 -1.43 -5.50
CA PHE A 79 16.17 -0.51 -5.68
C PHE A 79 16.20 0.64 -4.65
N TYR A 80 15.63 1.78 -5.04
CA TYR A 80 15.28 2.87 -4.13
C TYR A 80 13.92 2.57 -3.51
N VAL A 81 13.85 2.47 -2.18
CA VAL A 81 12.65 2.03 -1.46
C VAL A 81 11.91 3.23 -0.90
N ILE A 82 10.65 3.40 -1.31
CA ILE A 82 9.79 4.51 -0.88
C ILE A 82 8.55 3.95 -0.18
N ALA A 83 8.26 4.40 1.04
CA ALA A 83 7.00 4.08 1.71
C ALA A 83 6.00 5.24 1.57
N TYR A 84 4.80 4.96 1.08
CA TYR A 84 3.68 5.90 1.11
C TYR A 84 2.76 5.54 2.27
N PHE A 85 2.74 6.36 3.30
CA PHE A 85 1.89 6.18 4.47
C PHE A 85 0.56 6.92 4.29
N PHE A 86 -0.52 6.18 4.16
CA PHE A 86 -1.87 6.72 4.04
C PHE A 86 -2.47 6.87 5.43
N ASP A 87 -2.25 8.04 6.03
CA ASP A 87 -2.74 8.39 7.36
C ASP A 87 -4.23 8.76 7.30
N THR A 88 -5.06 7.74 7.09
CA THR A 88 -6.52 7.89 7.00
C THR A 88 -7.17 7.50 8.32
N PRO A 89 -8.00 8.38 8.92
CA PRO A 89 -8.77 8.02 10.11
C PRO A 89 -9.62 6.77 9.88
N VAL A 90 -9.66 5.88 10.87
CA VAL A 90 -10.40 4.60 10.79
C VAL A 90 -11.86 4.82 10.38
N ARG A 91 -12.53 5.84 10.93
CA ARG A 91 -13.91 6.21 10.57
C ARG A 91 -14.05 6.54 9.09
N THR A 92 -13.13 7.33 8.55
CA THR A 92 -13.09 7.70 7.12
C THR A 92 -12.86 6.46 6.25
N ALA A 93 -11.92 5.59 6.64
CA ALA A 93 -11.64 4.34 5.93
C ALA A 93 -12.86 3.40 5.89
N ILE A 94 -13.57 3.24 7.01
CA ILE A 94 -14.82 2.47 7.09
C ILE A 94 -15.90 3.10 6.19
N GLY A 95 -16.07 4.43 6.28
CA GLY A 95 -17.04 5.15 5.46
C GLY A 95 -16.79 4.92 3.96
N ARG A 96 -15.54 5.06 3.50
CA ARG A 96 -15.15 4.80 2.11
C ARG A 96 -15.34 3.34 1.72
N ASN A 97 -14.97 2.39 2.58
CA ASN A 97 -15.16 0.96 2.33
C ASN A 97 -16.64 0.57 2.14
N ASN A 98 -17.55 1.16 2.92
CA ASN A 98 -18.97 0.85 2.83
C ASN A 98 -19.62 1.41 1.56
N HIS A 99 -19.10 2.53 1.03
CA HIS A 99 -19.58 3.14 -0.21
C HIS A 99 -18.85 2.66 -1.46
N ARG A 100 -17.95 1.67 -1.31
CA ARG A 100 -17.17 1.12 -2.42
C ARG A 100 -18.11 0.40 -3.39
N LYS A 101 -18.18 0.89 -4.64
CA LYS A 101 -19.06 0.34 -5.70
C LYS A 101 -18.36 -0.70 -6.58
N ASP A 102 -17.03 -0.64 -6.66
CA ASP A 102 -16.20 -1.50 -7.51
C ASP A 102 -15.97 -2.90 -6.92
N LYS A 103 -16.10 -3.07 -5.58
CA LYS A 103 -15.90 -4.36 -4.89
C LYS A 103 -16.82 -4.52 -3.69
N LYS A 104 -16.99 -5.78 -3.26
CA LYS A 104 -17.68 -6.08 -2.00
C LYS A 104 -16.96 -5.37 -0.84
N PRO A 105 -17.70 -4.66 0.04
CA PRO A 105 -17.12 -4.05 1.23
C PRO A 105 -16.41 -5.08 2.10
N ILE A 106 -15.24 -4.71 2.61
CA ILE A 106 -14.52 -5.53 3.59
C ILE A 106 -15.25 -5.44 4.93
N PRO A 107 -15.44 -6.56 5.67
CA PRO A 107 -16.07 -6.52 6.98
C PRO A 107 -15.37 -5.54 7.93
N VAL A 108 -16.15 -4.67 8.60
CA VAL A 108 -15.63 -3.68 9.56
C VAL A 108 -14.69 -4.28 10.61
N PRO A 109 -14.97 -5.47 11.21
CA PRO A 109 -14.05 -6.09 12.16
C PRO A 109 -12.65 -6.36 11.58
N ALA A 110 -12.55 -6.67 10.28
CA ALA A 110 -11.26 -6.88 9.63
C ALA A 110 -10.47 -5.57 9.49
N ILE A 111 -11.14 -4.47 9.16
CA ILE A 111 -10.54 -3.12 9.10
C ILE A 111 -10.03 -2.71 10.48
N LEU A 112 -10.85 -2.90 11.53
CA LEU A 112 -10.47 -2.60 12.91
C LEU A 112 -9.27 -3.43 13.37
N ARG A 113 -9.22 -4.72 13.01
CA ARG A 113 -8.07 -5.58 13.29
C ARG A 113 -6.80 -5.09 12.59
N THR A 114 -6.90 -4.63 11.35
CA THR A 114 -5.76 -4.02 10.64
C THR A 114 -5.34 -2.72 11.32
N ALA A 115 -6.29 -1.86 11.71
CA ALA A 115 -5.99 -0.59 12.38
C ALA A 115 -5.25 -0.78 13.71
N LYS A 116 -5.63 -1.77 14.52
CA LYS A 116 -4.93 -2.09 15.77
C LYS A 116 -3.48 -2.55 15.57
N ARG A 117 -3.14 -3.03 14.38
CA ARG A 117 -1.80 -3.55 14.03
C ARG A 117 -1.03 -2.60 13.12
N LEU A 118 -1.60 -1.45 12.75
CA LEU A 118 -0.97 -0.53 11.83
C LEU A 118 0.20 0.16 12.55
N GLU A 119 1.39 -0.06 12.03
CA GLU A 119 2.62 0.54 12.49
C GLU A 119 3.10 1.53 11.43
N PRO A 120 3.20 2.84 11.74
CA PRO A 120 3.74 3.83 10.81
C PRO A 120 5.14 3.41 10.30
N PRO A 121 5.46 3.66 9.02
CA PRO A 121 6.78 3.34 8.50
C PRO A 121 7.85 4.22 9.14
N SER A 122 9.07 3.68 9.30
CA SER A 122 10.25 4.45 9.72
C SER A 122 11.47 4.16 8.85
N LEU A 123 12.38 5.14 8.75
CA LEU A 123 13.62 4.99 7.98
C LEU A 123 14.51 3.86 8.54
N GLU A 124 14.38 3.54 9.83
CA GLU A 124 15.07 2.43 10.50
C GLU A 124 14.73 1.05 9.88
N GLU A 125 13.63 0.94 9.13
CA GLU A 125 13.29 -0.29 8.41
C GLU A 125 14.18 -0.53 7.17
N GLY A 126 15.02 0.44 6.79
CA GLY A 126 15.82 0.42 5.57
C GLY A 126 15.11 1.07 4.37
N ILE A 127 14.09 1.89 4.64
CA ILE A 127 13.37 2.70 3.66
C ILE A 127 14.20 3.94 3.36
N ASP A 128 14.31 4.32 2.08
CA ASP A 128 15.08 5.49 1.65
C ASP A 128 14.26 6.80 1.75
N GLU A 129 12.95 6.73 1.52
CA GLU A 129 12.05 7.88 1.60
C GLU A 129 10.67 7.50 2.15
N ILE A 130 10.08 8.37 2.98
CA ILE A 130 8.71 8.21 3.48
C ILE A 130 7.87 9.42 3.03
N ARG A 131 6.73 9.14 2.40
CA ARG A 131 5.74 10.15 2.00
C ARG A 131 4.42 9.90 2.71
N THR A 132 3.94 10.89 3.47
CA THR A 132 2.65 10.80 4.15
C THR A 132 1.54 11.40 3.29
N ILE A 133 0.49 10.63 3.06
CA ILE A 133 -0.73 11.04 2.35
C ILE A 133 -1.85 11.21 3.37
N ALA A 134 -2.20 12.46 3.65
CA ALA A 134 -3.34 12.78 4.50
C ALA A 134 -4.65 12.50 3.74
N ALA A 135 -5.63 11.91 4.43
CA ALA A 135 -6.98 11.87 3.88
C ALA A 135 -7.59 13.26 3.97
N GLU A 136 -7.92 13.88 2.82
CA GLU A 136 -8.81 15.04 2.82
C GLU A 136 -10.11 14.67 3.55
N ILE A 137 -10.38 15.35 4.66
CA ILE A 137 -11.66 15.32 5.34
C ILE A 137 -12.54 16.26 4.53
N LYS A 138 -13.41 15.72 3.66
CA LYS A 138 -14.54 16.51 3.18
C LYS A 138 -15.53 16.62 4.33
N ASP A 139 -15.75 17.84 4.79
CA ASP A 139 -16.79 18.14 5.77
C ASP A 139 -18.15 17.69 5.21
N PRO A 140 -18.98 16.98 5.99
CA PRO A 140 -20.28 16.48 5.52
C PRO A 140 -21.32 17.58 5.25
N THR A 141 -20.95 18.86 5.43
CA THR A 141 -21.82 20.03 5.21
C THR A 141 -21.69 20.65 3.81
N GLU A 142 -20.84 20.13 2.93
CA GLU A 142 -20.80 20.55 1.52
C GLU A 142 -21.71 19.66 0.66
N SER A 143 -23.00 19.99 0.65
CA SER A 143 -23.97 19.61 -0.40
C SER A 143 -25.06 20.67 -0.52
#